data_AF-G4D1G8-F1
#
_entry.id   AF-G4D1G8-F1
#
_cell.length_a   1.000
_cell.length_b   1.000
_cell.length_c   1.000
_cell.angle_alpha   90.00
_cell.angle_beta   90.00
_cell.angle_gamma   90.00
#
_symmetry.space_group_name_H-M   'P 1'
#
loop_
_entity.id
_entity.type
_entity.pdbx_description
1 polymer ?
#
loop_
_entity_poly.entity_id
_entity_poly.type
_entity_poly.pdbx_seq_one_letter_code
_entity_poly.pdbx_strand_id
1 'polypeptide(L)'
;MKKQLLYYGFDAERLEKVITVAEKFGIETNEVRQEDLEQKVAVLFNLEGYEREDVDYIDIPKVEMLLFGDLDRNILQSYLMALKEKEVVVPYKAVITETSKDWKFSYLLEHIKDEHEVVQLFNQLGKLTKKAQKKLDTVGNSELREAIDYALSIREINGVEKEDILPRYNRLKEALGE
;
A
#
# COMPACT_ATOMS: atom_id res chain seq x y z
N MET A 1 -4.26 -20.39 11.57
CA MET A 1 -5.29 -19.67 10.80
C MET A 1 -5.40 -20.30 9.41
N LYS A 2 -6.57 -20.27 8.76
CA LYS A 2 -6.69 -20.67 7.35
C LYS A 2 -5.98 -19.63 6.46
N LYS A 3 -5.45 -20.05 5.31
CA LYS A 3 -4.89 -19.11 4.32
C LYS A 3 -6.04 -18.41 3.61
N GLN A 4 -6.28 -17.14 3.93
CA GLN A 4 -7.39 -16.37 3.39
C GLN A 4 -6.89 -15.07 2.74
N LEU A 5 -7.63 -14.63 1.73
CA LEU A 5 -7.44 -13.38 1.02
C LEU A 5 -8.81 -12.72 0.83
N LEU A 6 -8.96 -11.51 1.35
CA LEU A 6 -10.07 -10.64 1.02
C LEU A 6 -9.71 -9.76 -0.18
N TYR A 7 -10.65 -9.56 -1.10
CA TYR A 7 -10.47 -8.66 -2.23
C TYR A 7 -11.62 -7.66 -2.35
N TYR A 8 -11.31 -6.45 -2.79
CA TYR A 8 -12.27 -5.38 -3.02
C TYR A 8 -12.02 -4.71 -4.38
N GLY A 9 -13.10 -4.33 -5.06
CA GLY A 9 -13.05 -3.37 -6.17
C GLY A 9 -12.49 -3.86 -7.52
N PHE A 10 -12.28 -5.16 -7.71
CA PHE A 10 -11.78 -5.72 -8.98
C PHE A 10 -12.85 -5.81 -10.06
N ASP A 11 -12.44 -5.60 -11.31
CA ASP A 11 -13.21 -6.03 -12.48
C ASP A 11 -13.08 -7.56 -12.72
N ALA A 12 -13.94 -8.11 -13.58
CA ALA A 12 -14.01 -9.55 -13.82
C ALA A 12 -12.70 -10.15 -14.37
N GLU A 13 -12.03 -9.47 -15.31
CA GLU A 13 -10.83 -9.99 -15.97
C GLU A 13 -9.65 -10.05 -15.00
N ARG A 14 -9.47 -8.99 -14.20
CA ARG A 14 -8.41 -8.91 -13.21
C ARG A 14 -8.70 -9.82 -12.02
N LEU A 15 -9.96 -9.91 -11.60
CA LEU A 15 -10.38 -10.81 -10.53
C LEU A 15 -10.10 -12.28 -10.87
N GLU A 16 -10.38 -12.71 -12.10
CA GLU A 16 -10.09 -14.08 -12.55
C GLU A 16 -8.60 -14.43 -12.35
N LYS A 17 -7.70 -13.51 -12.72
CA LYS A 17 -6.25 -13.67 -12.52
C LYS A 17 -5.90 -13.76 -11.03
N VAL A 18 -6.50 -12.93 -10.19
CA VAL A 18 -6.30 -12.92 -8.73
C VAL A 18 -6.70 -14.25 -8.10
N ILE A 19 -7.89 -14.76 -8.44
CA ILE A 19 -8.43 -16.02 -7.93
C ILE A 19 -7.63 -17.21 -8.45
N THR A 20 -7.33 -17.26 -9.75
CA THR A 20 -6.53 -18.33 -10.37
C THR A 20 -5.16 -18.47 -9.72
N VAL A 21 -4.52 -17.36 -9.35
CA VAL A 21 -3.25 -17.41 -8.62
C VAL A 21 -3.50 -17.89 -7.19
N ALA A 22 -4.51 -17.40 -6.48
CA ALA A 22 -4.81 -17.78 -5.10
C ALA A 22 -5.04 -19.29 -4.95
N GLU A 23 -5.78 -19.90 -5.87
CA GLU A 23 -6.04 -21.35 -5.93
C GLU A 23 -4.75 -22.17 -5.96
N LYS A 24 -3.76 -21.76 -6.76
CA LYS A 24 -2.45 -22.45 -6.86
C LYS A 24 -1.68 -22.47 -5.54
N PHE A 25 -1.90 -21.48 -4.67
CA PHE A 25 -1.29 -21.39 -3.35
C PHE A 25 -2.16 -21.97 -2.23
N GLY A 26 -3.35 -22.48 -2.58
CA GLY A 26 -4.34 -22.96 -1.62
C GLY A 26 -4.85 -21.85 -0.71
N ILE A 27 -5.01 -20.64 -1.26
CA ILE A 27 -5.53 -19.47 -0.54
C ILE A 27 -7.03 -19.35 -0.85
N GLU A 28 -7.85 -19.36 0.20
CA GLU A 28 -9.29 -19.13 0.11
C GLU A 28 -9.55 -17.64 -0.13
N THR A 29 -10.37 -17.30 -1.13
CA THR A 29 -10.67 -15.91 -1.48
C THR A 29 -12.11 -15.55 -1.11
N ASN A 30 -12.31 -14.34 -0.56
CA ASN A 30 -13.63 -13.81 -0.26
C ASN A 30 -13.75 -12.36 -0.76
N GLU A 31 -14.88 -12.04 -1.39
CA GLU A 31 -15.18 -10.67 -1.82
C GLU A 31 -15.59 -9.83 -0.61
N VAL A 32 -15.09 -8.59 -0.55
CA VAL A 32 -15.63 -7.54 0.31
C VAL A 32 -16.59 -6.71 -0.53
N ARG A 33 -17.82 -6.53 -0.05
CA ARG A 33 -18.87 -5.74 -0.72
C ARG A 33 -19.10 -4.42 0.00
N GLN A 34 -19.94 -3.55 -0.58
CA GLN A 34 -20.26 -2.26 0.03
C GLN A 34 -20.84 -2.41 1.45
N GLU A 35 -21.68 -3.43 1.66
CA GLU A 35 -22.27 -3.77 2.97
C GLU A 35 -21.27 -4.31 4.01
N ASP A 36 -20.05 -4.63 3.58
CA ASP A 36 -18.97 -5.12 4.44
C ASP A 36 -18.02 -4.00 4.90
N LEU A 37 -18.05 -2.82 4.27
CA LEU A 37 -17.01 -1.80 4.47
C LEU A 37 -16.94 -1.28 5.90
N GLU A 38 -18.09 -1.18 6.57
CA GLU A 38 -18.15 -0.73 7.96
C GLU A 38 -18.03 -1.88 8.98
N GLN A 39 -17.90 -3.13 8.52
CA GLN A 39 -17.58 -4.26 9.39
C GLN A 39 -16.11 -4.24 9.78
N LYS A 40 -15.81 -4.78 10.96
CA LYS A 40 -14.44 -5.04 11.38
C LYS A 40 -13.79 -6.08 10.48
N VAL A 41 -12.51 -5.91 10.18
CA VAL A 41 -11.72 -6.84 9.36
C VAL A 41 -11.78 -8.26 9.93
N ALA A 42 -11.72 -8.41 11.26
CA ALA A 42 -11.83 -9.70 11.94
C ALA A 42 -13.13 -10.46 11.61
N VAL A 43 -14.25 -9.75 11.47
CA VAL A 43 -15.54 -10.33 11.07
C VAL A 43 -15.45 -10.87 9.64
N LEU A 44 -14.83 -10.12 8.73
CA LEU A 44 -14.69 -10.49 7.32
C LEU A 44 -13.77 -11.71 7.12
N PHE A 45 -12.82 -11.92 8.02
CA PHE A 45 -12.01 -13.14 8.08
C PHE A 45 -12.66 -14.30 8.84
N ASN A 46 -13.84 -14.10 9.43
CA ASN A 46 -14.51 -15.07 10.31
C ASN A 46 -13.64 -15.49 11.51
N LEU A 47 -12.98 -14.53 12.16
CA LEU A 47 -12.20 -14.79 13.37
C LEU A 47 -13.12 -15.10 14.56
N GLU A 48 -12.67 -15.99 15.44
CA GLU A 48 -13.42 -16.38 16.64
C GLU A 48 -13.65 -15.18 17.57
N GLY A 49 -14.87 -15.04 18.09
CA GLY A 49 -15.25 -13.95 18.98
C GLY A 49 -15.68 -12.66 18.28
N TYR A 50 -15.75 -12.66 16.94
CA TYR A 50 -16.24 -11.54 16.15
C TYR A 50 -17.54 -11.90 15.43
N GLU A 51 -18.54 -11.04 15.56
CA GLU A 51 -19.84 -11.19 14.92
C GLU A 51 -20.12 -9.96 14.07
N ARG A 52 -20.96 -10.12 13.03
CA ARG A 52 -21.39 -8.98 12.22
C ARG A 52 -22.17 -8.00 13.08
N GLU A 53 -21.90 -6.72 12.88
CA GLU A 53 -22.59 -5.62 13.54
C GLU A 53 -23.63 -5.01 12.60
N ASP A 54 -24.68 -4.39 13.14
CA ASP A 54 -25.54 -3.50 12.36
C ASP A 54 -24.77 -2.20 12.12
N VAL A 55 -24.46 -1.92 10.86
CA VAL A 55 -23.54 -0.84 10.47
C VAL A 55 -24.18 0.04 9.42
N ASP A 56 -23.84 1.32 9.48
CA ASP A 56 -24.31 2.27 8.48
C ASP A 56 -23.75 1.92 7.09
N TYR A 57 -24.59 2.12 6.08
CA TYR A 57 -24.13 2.05 4.70
C TYR A 57 -23.27 3.27 4.38
N ILE A 58 -22.13 3.03 3.75
CA ILE A 58 -21.27 4.07 3.20
C ILE A 58 -21.02 3.84 1.72
N ASP A 59 -20.81 4.92 0.98
CA ASP A 59 -20.46 4.87 -0.43
C ASP A 59 -18.99 5.24 -0.63
N ILE A 60 -18.12 4.22 -0.60
CA ILE A 60 -16.71 4.38 -0.95
C ILE A 60 -16.50 3.92 -2.40
N PRO A 61 -15.82 4.72 -3.24
CA PRO A 61 -15.46 4.29 -4.59
C PRO A 61 -14.73 2.95 -4.60
N LYS A 62 -15.07 2.10 -5.57
CA LYS A 62 -14.35 0.84 -5.77
C LYS A 62 -12.89 1.12 -6.12
N VAL A 63 -12.01 0.54 -5.32
CA VAL A 63 -10.56 0.60 -5.50
C VAL A 63 -10.03 -0.80 -5.30
N GLU A 64 -9.14 -1.26 -6.18
CA GLU A 64 -8.57 -2.60 -6.10
C GLU A 64 -7.69 -2.76 -4.86
N MET A 65 -8.09 -3.64 -3.95
CA MET A 65 -7.36 -3.93 -2.73
C MET A 65 -7.31 -5.43 -2.43
N LEU A 66 -6.16 -5.90 -1.98
CA LEU A 66 -5.95 -7.25 -1.47
C LEU A 66 -5.57 -7.21 0.02
N LEU A 67 -6.34 -7.87 0.87
CA LEU A 67 -6.04 -7.99 2.29
C LEU A 67 -5.80 -9.46 2.63
N PHE A 68 -4.58 -9.78 3.01
CA PHE A 68 -4.16 -11.13 3.32
C PHE A 68 -4.39 -11.42 4.80
N GLY A 69 -4.87 -12.62 5.10
CA GLY A 69 -4.74 -13.19 6.44
C GLY A 69 -3.26 -13.35 6.81
N ASP A 70 -2.98 -13.78 8.05
CA ASP A 70 -1.63 -14.15 8.47
C ASP A 70 -1.10 -15.31 7.59
N LEU A 71 -0.30 -14.94 6.58
CA LEU A 71 0.33 -15.83 5.62
C LEU A 71 1.84 -15.81 5.83
N ASP A 72 2.47 -16.98 5.65
CA ASP A 72 3.92 -17.07 5.61
C ASP A 72 4.50 -16.10 4.57
N ARG A 73 5.57 -15.39 4.96
CA ARG A 73 6.21 -14.34 4.15
C ARG A 73 6.65 -14.86 2.78
N ASN A 74 7.16 -16.09 2.70
CA ASN A 74 7.61 -16.65 1.42
C ASN A 74 6.43 -16.99 0.51
N ILE A 75 5.31 -17.46 1.08
CA ILE A 75 4.06 -17.70 0.35
C ILE A 75 3.51 -16.39 -0.19
N LEU A 76 3.42 -15.34 0.65
CA LEU A 76 2.96 -14.03 0.24
C LEU A 76 3.82 -13.46 -0.90
N GLN A 77 5.14 -13.52 -0.76
CA GLN A 77 6.05 -13.03 -1.79
C GLN A 77 5.89 -13.79 -3.11
N SER A 78 5.79 -15.13 -3.04
CA SER A 78 5.60 -15.98 -4.22
C SER A 78 4.25 -15.72 -4.90
N TYR A 79 3.19 -15.50 -4.12
CA TYR A 79 1.88 -15.12 -4.62
C TYR A 79 1.93 -13.78 -5.38
N LEU A 80 2.57 -12.75 -4.79
CA LEU A 80 2.69 -11.44 -5.42
C LEU A 80 3.56 -11.49 -6.70
N MET A 81 4.59 -12.33 -6.74
CA MET A 81 5.37 -12.56 -7.95
C MET A 81 4.52 -13.21 -9.05
N ALA A 82 3.74 -14.24 -8.72
CA ALA A 82 2.85 -14.91 -9.66
C ALA A 82 1.74 -13.98 -10.20
N LEU A 83 1.20 -13.06 -9.38
CA LEU A 83 0.30 -12.01 -9.87
C LEU A 83 0.99 -11.07 -10.85
N LYS A 84 2.22 -10.66 -10.54
CA LYS A 84 3.01 -9.78 -11.41
C LYS A 84 3.30 -10.43 -12.77
N GLU A 85 3.57 -11.73 -12.80
CA GLU A 85 3.72 -12.51 -14.05
C GLU A 85 2.44 -12.56 -14.88
N LYS A 86 1.27 -12.37 -14.23
CA LYS A 86 -0.04 -12.21 -14.87
C LYS A 86 -0.39 -10.75 -15.17
N GLU A 87 0.58 -9.85 -15.08
CA GLU A 87 0.42 -8.41 -15.31
C GLU A 87 -0.57 -7.74 -14.35
N VAL A 88 -0.81 -8.37 -13.19
CA VAL A 88 -1.63 -7.82 -12.10
C VAL A 88 -0.71 -7.26 -11.03
N VAL A 89 -0.65 -5.94 -10.95
CA VAL A 89 -0.01 -5.22 -9.85
C VAL A 89 -1.09 -4.48 -9.07
N VAL A 90 -1.24 -4.84 -7.80
CA VAL A 90 -2.20 -4.19 -6.89
C VAL A 90 -1.44 -3.26 -5.94
N PRO A 91 -1.65 -1.94 -6.02
CA PRO A 91 -0.95 -0.99 -5.16
C PRO A 91 -1.36 -1.17 -3.69
N TYR A 92 -2.66 -1.22 -3.43
CA TYR A 92 -3.24 -1.33 -2.10
C TYR A 92 -3.32 -2.78 -1.66
N LYS A 93 -2.42 -3.15 -0.75
CA LYS A 93 -2.37 -4.48 -0.21
C LYS A 93 -1.74 -4.48 1.18
N ALA A 94 -2.25 -5.32 2.06
CA ALA A 94 -1.72 -5.44 3.42
C ALA A 94 -1.92 -6.86 3.96
N VAL A 95 -1.19 -7.18 5.02
CA VAL A 95 -1.44 -8.35 5.86
C VAL A 95 -2.18 -7.86 7.11
N ILE A 96 -3.24 -8.55 7.50
CA ILE A 96 -3.93 -8.27 8.77
C ILE A 96 -2.96 -8.43 9.94
N THR A 97 -3.08 -7.56 10.94
CA THR A 97 -2.28 -7.59 12.17
C THR A 97 -3.21 -7.66 13.38
N GLU A 98 -2.62 -7.90 14.56
CA GLU A 98 -3.36 -7.82 15.83
C GLU A 98 -4.02 -6.45 16.04
N THR A 99 -3.43 -5.38 15.49
CA THR A 99 -4.01 -4.03 15.58
C THR A 99 -5.11 -3.82 14.54
N SER A 100 -4.87 -4.21 13.28
CA SER A 100 -5.79 -3.89 12.17
C SER A 100 -7.00 -4.81 12.08
N LYS A 101 -7.03 -5.94 12.80
CA LYS A 101 -8.20 -6.83 12.85
C LYS A 101 -9.44 -6.15 13.43
N ASP A 102 -9.24 -5.23 14.38
CA ASP A 102 -10.30 -4.50 15.07
C ASP A 102 -10.77 -3.25 14.30
N TRP A 103 -10.10 -2.92 13.19
CA TRP A 103 -10.46 -1.77 12.38
C TRP A 103 -11.60 -2.10 11.44
N LYS A 104 -12.43 -1.10 11.13
CA LYS A 104 -13.36 -1.17 10.01
C LYS A 104 -12.59 -1.29 8.71
N PHE A 105 -13.12 -2.06 7.75
CA PHE A 105 -12.45 -2.24 6.45
C PHE A 105 -12.26 -0.91 5.71
N SER A 106 -13.25 -0.01 5.77
CA SER A 106 -13.21 1.35 5.24
C SER A 106 -11.99 2.14 5.74
N TYR A 107 -11.81 2.17 7.06
CA TYR A 107 -10.69 2.84 7.71
C TYR A 107 -9.35 2.22 7.30
N LEU A 108 -9.25 0.89 7.27
CA LEU A 108 -8.03 0.20 6.83
C LEU A 108 -7.69 0.52 5.36
N LEU A 109 -8.69 0.57 4.48
CA LEU A 109 -8.52 0.94 3.08
C LEU A 109 -7.96 2.37 2.95
N GLU A 110 -8.51 3.33 3.69
CA GLU A 110 -8.00 4.71 3.70
C GLU A 110 -6.58 4.79 4.24
N HIS A 111 -6.29 4.10 5.34
CA HIS A 111 -4.97 4.05 5.93
C HIS A 111 -3.91 3.49 4.95
N ILE A 112 -4.22 2.39 4.26
CA ILE A 112 -3.33 1.81 3.24
C ILE A 112 -3.14 2.75 2.05
N LYS A 113 -4.17 3.53 1.68
CA LYS A 113 -4.04 4.54 0.62
C LYS A 113 -3.07 5.64 1.05
N ASP A 114 -3.17 6.12 2.28
CA ASP A 114 -2.27 7.15 2.80
C ASP A 114 -0.82 6.65 2.88
N GLU A 115 -0.59 5.44 3.42
CA GLU A 115 0.73 4.81 3.42
C GLU A 115 1.29 4.68 1.99
N HIS A 116 0.43 4.29 1.03
CA HIS A 116 0.84 4.18 -0.36
C HIS A 116 1.26 5.54 -0.94
N GLU A 117 0.54 6.62 -0.64
CA GLU A 117 0.89 7.97 -1.07
C GLU A 117 2.23 8.42 -0.51
N VAL A 118 2.51 8.15 0.77
CA VAL A 118 3.81 8.40 1.40
C VAL A 118 4.91 7.66 0.64
N VAL A 119 4.71 6.37 0.33
CA VAL A 119 5.67 5.57 -0.45
C VAL A 119 5.88 6.17 -1.85
N GLN A 120 4.83 6.64 -2.53
CA GLN A 120 4.97 7.29 -3.83
C GLN A 120 5.78 8.58 -3.75
N LEU A 121 5.47 9.45 -2.78
CA LEU A 121 6.20 10.69 -2.56
C LEU A 121 7.67 10.43 -2.22
N PHE A 122 7.95 9.45 -1.36
CA PHE A 122 9.32 9.06 -1.01
C PHE A 122 10.10 8.56 -2.23
N ASN A 123 9.46 7.74 -3.08
CA ASN A 123 10.06 7.27 -4.33
C ASN A 123 10.32 8.43 -5.31
N GLN A 124 9.42 9.41 -5.38
CA GLN A 124 9.61 10.62 -6.19
C GLN A 124 10.78 11.46 -5.66
N LEU A 125 10.88 11.65 -4.34
CA LEU A 125 12.02 12.30 -3.71
C LEU A 125 13.32 11.58 -4.08
N GLY A 126 13.38 10.24 -3.95
CA GLY A 126 14.55 9.47 -4.33
C GLY A 126 14.95 9.61 -5.80
N LYS A 127 13.99 9.67 -6.73
CA LYS A 127 14.26 9.94 -8.15
C LYS A 127 14.83 11.35 -8.36
N LEU A 128 14.25 12.34 -7.70
CA LEU A 128 14.68 13.73 -7.79
C LEU A 128 16.09 13.92 -7.20
N THR A 129 16.38 13.30 -6.05
CA THR A 129 17.72 13.28 -5.44
C THR A 129 18.77 12.70 -6.38
N LYS A 130 18.47 11.60 -7.08
CA LYS A 130 19.38 11.03 -8.10
C LYS A 130 19.62 11.98 -9.27
N LYS A 131 18.62 12.76 -9.67
CA LYS A 131 18.76 13.79 -10.72
C LYS A 131 19.64 14.94 -10.22
N ALA A 132 19.42 15.42 -9.00
CA ALA A 132 20.21 16.47 -8.38
C ALA A 132 21.68 16.09 -8.20
N GLN A 133 21.98 14.86 -7.75
CA GLN A 133 23.36 14.37 -7.63
C GLN A 133 24.11 14.44 -8.97
N LYS A 134 23.50 13.95 -10.06
CA LYS A 134 24.08 14.04 -11.42
C LYS A 134 24.34 15.47 -11.88
N LYS A 135 23.48 16.43 -11.50
CA LYS A 135 23.67 17.85 -11.82
C LYS A 135 24.77 18.48 -10.95
N LEU A 136 24.87 18.08 -9.68
CA LEU A 136 25.93 18.55 -8.78
C LEU A 136 27.32 18.16 -9.29
N ASP A 137 27.47 16.92 -9.79
CA ASP A 137 28.73 16.41 -10.36
C ASP A 137 29.23 17.23 -11.56
N THR A 138 28.33 17.97 -12.23
CA THR A 138 28.64 18.77 -13.41
C THR A 138 28.78 20.26 -13.13
N VAL A 139 28.07 20.82 -12.14
CA VAL A 139 27.97 22.28 -11.94
C VAL A 139 28.43 22.76 -10.56
N GLY A 140 28.74 21.89 -9.59
CA GLY A 140 29.34 22.30 -8.31
C GLY A 140 28.62 23.46 -7.60
N ASN A 141 27.36 23.24 -7.20
CA ASN A 141 26.50 24.25 -6.56
C ASN A 141 26.26 23.90 -5.07
N SER A 142 26.56 24.84 -4.16
CA SER A 142 26.40 24.66 -2.71
C SER A 142 24.93 24.51 -2.27
N GLU A 143 24.02 25.30 -2.82
CA GLU A 143 22.59 25.21 -2.51
C GLU A 143 21.99 23.87 -2.93
N LEU A 144 22.41 23.37 -4.10
CA LEU A 144 22.02 22.04 -4.59
C LEU A 144 22.58 20.94 -3.69
N ARG A 145 23.81 21.09 -3.21
CA ARG A 145 24.41 20.14 -2.26
C ARG A 145 23.63 20.09 -0.95
N GLU A 146 23.29 21.24 -0.36
CA GLU A 146 22.48 21.31 0.86
C GLU A 146 21.09 20.70 0.67
N ALA A 147 20.45 20.94 -0.49
CA ALA A 147 19.17 20.34 -0.80
C ALA A 147 19.25 18.81 -0.88
N ILE A 148 20.30 18.27 -1.51
CA ILE A 148 20.57 16.82 -1.56
C ILE A 148 20.77 16.26 -0.14
N ASP A 149 21.60 16.91 0.69
CA ASP A 149 21.86 16.47 2.06
C ASP A 149 20.57 16.47 2.90
N TYR A 150 19.71 17.47 2.72
CA TYR A 150 18.41 17.52 3.38
C TYR A 150 17.48 16.39 2.92
N ALA A 151 17.42 16.10 1.63
CA ALA A 151 16.65 14.98 1.11
C ALA A 151 17.12 13.62 1.64
N LEU A 152 18.44 13.44 1.77
CA LEU A 152 19.06 12.22 2.31
C LEU A 152 18.97 12.09 3.84
N SER A 153 18.45 13.11 4.54
CA SER A 153 18.25 13.02 5.99
C SER A 153 17.17 12.02 6.39
N ILE A 154 16.23 11.68 5.48
CA ILE A 154 15.31 10.55 5.67
C ILE A 154 16.02 9.28 5.21
N ARG A 155 16.42 8.45 6.17
CA ARG A 155 17.14 7.20 5.92
C ARG A 155 16.22 6.01 5.71
N GLU A 156 15.10 5.98 6.43
CA GLU A 156 14.11 4.91 6.39
C GLU A 156 12.72 5.52 6.29
N ILE A 157 11.81 4.83 5.60
CA ILE A 157 10.44 5.30 5.39
C ILE A 157 9.51 4.97 6.58
N ASN A 158 9.93 4.09 7.49
CA ASN A 158 9.10 3.67 8.61
C ASN A 158 8.80 4.87 9.52
N GLY A 159 7.51 5.17 9.73
CA GLY A 159 7.07 6.29 10.56
C GLY A 159 7.30 7.68 9.94
N VAL A 160 7.57 7.74 8.64
CA VAL A 160 7.70 8.99 7.88
C VAL A 160 6.32 9.40 7.37
N GLU A 161 5.94 10.65 7.60
CA GLU A 161 4.68 11.21 7.12
C GLU A 161 4.90 12.07 5.87
N LYS A 162 3.80 12.48 5.22
CA LYS A 162 3.86 13.33 4.01
C LYS A 162 4.56 14.66 4.32
N GLU A 163 4.35 15.20 5.51
CA GLU A 163 4.90 16.44 6.03
C GLU A 163 6.42 16.38 6.21
N ASP A 164 6.99 15.19 6.37
CA ASP A 164 8.43 15.00 6.38
C ASP A 164 9.00 15.04 4.96
N ILE A 165 8.29 14.48 3.98
CA ILE A 165 8.82 14.32 2.62
C ILE A 165 8.68 15.62 1.81
N LEU A 166 7.54 16.30 1.90
CA LEU A 166 7.20 17.45 1.04
C LEU A 166 8.22 18.60 1.13
N PRO A 167 8.68 19.05 2.31
CA PRO A 167 9.67 20.12 2.40
C PRO A 167 11.00 19.76 1.72
N ARG A 168 11.40 18.50 1.77
CA ARG A 168 12.64 17.99 1.14
C ARG A 168 12.49 17.96 -0.37
N TYR A 169 11.35 17.46 -0.85
CA TYR A 169 11.02 17.43 -2.26
C TYR A 169 11.02 18.84 -2.87
N ASN A 170 10.32 19.78 -2.22
CA ASN A 170 10.21 21.16 -2.70
C ASN A 170 11.57 21.86 -2.72
N ARG A 171 12.37 21.77 -1.66
CA ARG A 171 13.72 22.37 -1.62
C ARG A 171 14.62 21.84 -2.75
N LEU A 172 14.52 20.55 -3.05
CA LEU A 172 15.33 19.92 -4.09
C LEU A 172 14.85 20.28 -5.50
N LYS A 173 13.54 20.47 -5.67
CA LYS A 173 12.93 20.97 -6.90
C LYS A 173 13.33 22.42 -7.19
N GLU A 174 13.28 23.28 -6.17
CA GLU A 174 13.74 24.68 -6.24
C GLU A 174 15.22 24.76 -6.62
N ALA A 175 16.09 23.99 -5.96
CA ALA A 175 17.53 23.96 -6.26
C ALA A 175 17.84 23.41 -7.67
N LEU A 176 16.94 22.61 -8.25
CA LEU A 176 17.04 22.14 -9.63
C LEU A 176 16.54 23.17 -10.64
N GLY A 177 15.73 24.15 -10.22
CA GLY A 177 15.07 25.13 -11.08
C GLY A 177 13.83 24.58 -11.79
N GLU A 178 13.09 23.67 -11.14
CA GLU A 178 11.87 23.00 -11.65
C GLU A 178 10.58 23.48 -10.99
#